data_AF-A0AAN7PKT5-F1
#
_entry.id   AF-A0AAN7PKT5-F1
#
_cell.length_a   1.000
_cell.length_b   1.000
_cell.length_c   1.000
_cell.angle_alpha   90.00
_cell.angle_beta   90.00
_cell.angle_gamma   90.00
#
_symmetry.space_group_name_H-M   'P 1'
#
loop_
_entity.id
_entity.type
_entity.pdbx_description
1 polymer ?
#
loop_
_entity_poly.entity_id
_entity_poly.type
_entity_poly.pdbx_seq_one_letter_code
_entity_poly.pdbx_strand_id
1 'polypeptide(L)'
;MEVERLNQSELIYEFRIRGVEPTGNVEQLRKLLRSSLKVEKRGKTIVFPPNPYTFEEDVKGIRETLAQLGDLVENFDDSIHGGTYKKIETKFSHVEGRIKRLIEDANRTETVDEFTRRISSLKNLLTSASKKFEDSLLLVDKDDENANLALESWSEIKPIPPNKWNLKFSGDKLSISVSAFLERVEELRIARNVSYDMLYNSAVDLFEGKALVWFRAYKSLVSDWDELTKLLRDEFQPHDYNEKLLSEIKNRTQGPDESIGVYVAVV
;
A
#
# COMPACT_ATOMS: atom_id res chain seq x y z
N MET A 1 -2.87 4.99 -7.75
CA MET A 1 -4.34 5.15 -7.83
C MET A 1 -4.99 4.00 -7.06
N GLU A 2 -5.76 4.31 -6.00
CA GLU A 2 -6.51 3.32 -5.22
C GLU A 2 -7.91 3.12 -5.82
N VAL A 3 -8.12 1.99 -6.50
CA VAL A 3 -9.33 1.72 -7.28
C VAL A 3 -10.60 1.74 -6.43
N GLU A 4 -10.49 1.39 -5.14
CA GLU A 4 -11.56 1.36 -4.16
C GLU A 4 -12.21 2.72 -3.93
N ARG A 5 -11.49 3.82 -4.22
CA ARG A 5 -11.95 5.19 -3.97
C ARG A 5 -12.53 5.86 -5.21
N LEU A 6 -12.55 5.15 -6.34
CA LEU A 6 -13.20 5.60 -7.56
C LEU A 6 -14.72 5.35 -7.50
N ASN A 7 -15.46 6.30 -8.04
CA ASN A 7 -16.90 6.23 -8.27
C ASN A 7 -17.19 5.42 -9.54
N GLN A 8 -18.46 5.04 -9.73
CA GLN A 8 -18.87 4.21 -10.87
C GLN A 8 -18.50 4.83 -12.23
N SER A 9 -18.70 6.14 -12.41
CA SER A 9 -18.35 6.84 -13.66
C SER A 9 -16.84 6.82 -13.94
N GLU A 10 -16.02 7.00 -12.91
CA GLU A 10 -14.54 6.97 -13.01
C GLU A 10 -14.07 5.55 -13.33
N LEU A 11 -14.68 4.52 -12.72
CA LEU A 11 -14.39 3.13 -13.05
C LEU A 11 -14.73 2.81 -14.51
N ILE A 12 -15.93 3.19 -14.95
CA ILE A 12 -16.37 3.01 -16.34
C ILE A 12 -15.38 3.67 -17.31
N TYR A 13 -14.93 4.89 -17.00
CA TYR A 13 -13.93 5.59 -17.79
C TYR A 13 -12.63 4.78 -17.94
N GLU A 14 -12.08 4.29 -16.81
CA GLU A 14 -10.84 3.50 -16.80
C GLU A 14 -10.98 2.19 -17.59
N PHE A 15 -12.15 1.57 -17.65
CA PHE A 15 -12.40 0.40 -18.50
C PHE A 15 -12.44 0.74 -19.99
N ARG A 16 -13.17 1.80 -20.36
CA ARG A 16 -13.30 2.19 -21.76
C ARG A 16 -11.98 2.59 -22.40
N ILE A 17 -11.15 3.38 -21.70
CA ILE A 17 -9.80 3.75 -22.20
C ILE A 17 -8.86 2.55 -22.37
N ARG A 18 -9.22 1.39 -21.79
CA ARG A 18 -8.52 0.10 -21.94
C ARG A 18 -9.13 -0.81 -22.99
N GLY A 19 -10.19 -0.38 -23.67
CA GLY A 19 -10.89 -1.18 -24.67
C GLY A 19 -11.69 -2.34 -24.07
N VAL A 20 -12.05 -2.25 -22.78
CA VAL A 20 -12.81 -3.27 -22.09
C VAL A 20 -14.20 -2.73 -21.79
N GLU A 21 -15.24 -3.48 -22.16
CA GLU A 21 -16.61 -3.13 -21.81
C GLU A 21 -16.83 -3.30 -20.30
N PRO A 22 -17.29 -2.25 -19.58
CA PRO A 22 -17.55 -2.33 -18.16
C PRO A 22 -18.78 -3.19 -17.90
N THR A 23 -18.59 -4.43 -17.45
CA THR A 23 -19.69 -5.34 -17.08
C THR A 23 -19.71 -5.60 -15.58
N GLY A 24 -20.87 -5.41 -14.95
CA GLY A 24 -21.10 -5.77 -13.55
C GLY A 24 -21.33 -4.59 -12.61
N ASN A 25 -21.39 -4.88 -11.31
CA ASN A 25 -21.54 -3.88 -10.25
C ASN A 25 -20.20 -3.21 -9.88
N VAL A 26 -20.25 -2.13 -9.09
CA VAL A 26 -19.06 -1.34 -8.70
C VAL A 26 -17.95 -2.20 -8.09
N GLU A 27 -18.29 -3.21 -7.28
CA GLU A 27 -17.30 -4.08 -6.64
C GLU A 27 -16.60 -5.01 -7.63
N GLN A 28 -17.35 -5.56 -8.59
CA GLN A 28 -16.82 -6.33 -9.71
C GLN A 28 -15.91 -5.48 -10.59
N LEU A 29 -16.34 -4.25 -10.93
CA LEU A 29 -15.53 -3.29 -11.69
C LEU A 29 -14.22 -2.97 -10.95
N ARG A 30 -14.26 -2.73 -9.63
CA ARG A 30 -13.05 -2.50 -8.82
C ARG A 30 -12.11 -3.70 -8.81
N LYS A 31 -12.64 -4.92 -8.70
CA LYS A 31 -11.83 -6.15 -8.73
C LYS A 31 -11.12 -6.31 -10.08
N LEU A 32 -11.86 -6.14 -11.17
CA LEU A 32 -11.34 -6.27 -12.52
C LEU A 32 -10.31 -5.19 -12.87
N LEU A 33 -10.54 -3.93 -12.49
CA LEU A 33 -9.60 -2.84 -12.76
C LEU A 33 -8.29 -3.03 -11.99
N ARG A 34 -8.34 -3.53 -10.75
CA ARG A 34 -7.14 -3.88 -9.98
C ARG A 34 -6.30 -4.96 -10.66
N SER A 35 -6.93 -6.00 -11.22
CA SER A 35 -6.19 -6.99 -12.00
C SER A 35 -5.55 -6.39 -13.25
N SER A 36 -6.25 -5.53 -14.00
CA SER A 36 -5.72 -4.88 -15.21
C SER A 36 -4.51 -4.00 -14.88
N LEU A 37 -4.60 -3.15 -13.86
CA LEU A 37 -3.49 -2.30 -13.42
C LEU A 37 -2.26 -3.10 -12.95
N LYS A 38 -2.47 -4.26 -12.31
CA LYS A 38 -1.37 -5.16 -11.92
C LYS A 38 -0.65 -5.75 -13.14
N VAL A 39 -1.38 -6.05 -14.21
CA VAL A 39 -0.80 -6.55 -15.46
C VAL A 39 0.00 -5.45 -16.16
N GLU A 40 -0.54 -4.23 -16.21
CA GLU A 40 0.15 -3.04 -16.77
C GLU A 40 1.48 -2.76 -16.05
N LYS A 41 1.47 -2.77 -14.71
CA LYS A 41 2.67 -2.53 -13.89
C LYS A 41 3.78 -3.56 -14.12
N ARG A 42 3.44 -4.77 -14.61
CA ARG A 42 4.41 -5.85 -14.90
C ARG A 42 5.01 -5.74 -16.31
N GLY A 43 4.80 -4.63 -17.02
CA GLY A 43 5.41 -4.38 -18.33
C GLY A 43 4.83 -5.22 -19.48
N LYS A 44 3.71 -5.93 -19.24
CA LYS A 44 2.91 -6.50 -20.33
C LYS A 44 2.05 -5.38 -20.88
N THR A 45 2.53 -4.74 -21.94
CA THR A 45 1.83 -3.63 -22.60
C THR A 45 0.49 -4.13 -23.13
N ILE A 46 -0.59 -3.80 -22.41
CA ILE A 46 -1.91 -3.77 -23.03
C ILE A 46 -1.80 -2.64 -24.06
N VAL A 47 -1.86 -2.97 -25.34
CA VAL A 47 -1.96 -1.93 -26.38
C VAL A 47 -3.29 -1.24 -26.13
N PHE A 48 -3.23 -0.03 -25.58
CA PHE A 48 -4.44 0.74 -25.34
C PHE A 48 -5.05 1.13 -26.69
N PRO A 49 -6.37 0.98 -26.86
CA PRO A 49 -7.02 1.53 -28.04
C PRO A 49 -6.83 3.05 -28.09
N PRO A 50 -7.02 3.67 -29.28
CA PRO A 50 -7.17 5.12 -29.36
C PRO A 50 -8.25 5.59 -28.39
N ASN A 51 -8.09 6.80 -27.82
CA ASN A 51 -8.98 7.33 -26.81
C ASN A 51 -10.44 7.25 -27.31
N PRO A 52 -11.33 6.47 -26.64
CA PRO A 52 -12.69 6.26 -27.12
C PRO A 52 -13.61 7.46 -26.85
N TYR A 53 -13.12 8.48 -26.15
CA TYR A 53 -13.87 9.68 -25.77
C TYR A 53 -13.51 10.86 -26.68
N THR A 54 -14.51 11.71 -26.96
CA THR A 54 -14.25 12.98 -27.64
C THR A 54 -13.60 13.98 -26.68
N PHE A 55 -12.99 15.02 -27.25
CA PHE A 55 -12.42 16.12 -26.47
C PHE A 55 -13.46 16.75 -25.51
N GLU A 56 -14.68 16.96 -25.99
CA GLU A 56 -15.76 17.55 -25.21
C GLU A 56 -16.20 16.64 -24.05
N GLU A 57 -16.23 15.33 -24.27
CA GLU A 57 -16.57 14.35 -23.23
C GLU A 57 -15.50 14.31 -22.13
N ASP A 58 -14.23 14.38 -22.51
CA ASP A 58 -13.11 14.46 -21.56
C ASP A 58 -13.09 15.77 -20.79
N VAL A 59 -13.27 16.90 -21.46
CA VAL A 59 -13.39 18.22 -20.83
C VAL A 59 -14.55 18.24 -19.83
N LYS A 60 -15.72 17.71 -20.21
CA LYS A 60 -16.88 17.63 -19.31
C LYS A 60 -16.57 16.81 -18.07
N GLY A 61 -16.03 15.61 -18.24
CA GLY A 61 -15.77 14.73 -17.11
C GLY A 61 -14.62 15.21 -16.21
N ILE A 62 -13.62 15.91 -16.75
CA ILE A 62 -12.61 16.61 -15.95
C ILE A 62 -13.26 17.69 -15.10
N ARG A 63 -14.11 18.54 -15.69
CA ARG A 63 -14.80 19.62 -14.95
C ARG A 63 -15.68 19.09 -13.83
N GLU A 64 -16.45 18.04 -14.08
CA GLU A 64 -17.28 17.38 -13.06
C GLU A 64 -16.44 16.83 -11.91
N THR A 65 -15.29 16.21 -12.22
CA THR A 65 -14.40 15.66 -11.18
C THR A 65 -13.67 16.76 -10.42
N LEU A 66 -13.28 17.85 -11.09
CA LEU A 66 -12.68 19.03 -10.45
C LEU A 66 -13.66 19.77 -9.53
N ALA A 67 -14.95 19.81 -9.89
CA ALA A 67 -15.99 20.36 -9.01
C ALA A 67 -16.12 19.52 -7.73
N GLN A 68 -16.24 18.20 -7.87
CA GLN A 68 -16.27 17.28 -6.71
C GLN A 68 -15.01 17.38 -5.85
N LEU A 69 -13.83 17.54 -6.47
CA LEU A 69 -12.57 17.76 -5.76
C LEU A 69 -12.58 19.08 -5.01
N GLY A 70 -13.16 20.14 -5.59
CA GLY A 70 -13.37 21.42 -4.91
C GLY A 70 -14.16 21.25 -3.62
N ASP A 71 -15.33 20.60 -3.70
CA ASP A 71 -16.19 20.37 -2.54
C ASP A 71 -15.50 19.53 -1.46
N LEU A 72 -14.74 18.49 -1.86
CA LEU A 72 -14.01 17.64 -0.92
C LEU A 72 -12.83 18.35 -0.25
N VAL A 73 -12.15 19.26 -0.95
CA VAL A 73 -11.03 20.04 -0.40
C VAL A 73 -11.54 21.16 0.50
N GLU A 74 -12.66 21.79 0.18
CA GLU A 74 -13.27 22.83 1.01
C GLU A 74 -13.78 22.28 2.34
N ASN A 75 -14.40 21.10 2.32
CA ASN A 75 -14.91 20.41 3.51
C ASN A 75 -13.89 19.44 4.12
N PHE A 76 -12.60 19.66 3.89
CA PHE A 76 -11.56 18.76 4.37
C PHE A 76 -11.32 18.92 5.87
N ASP A 77 -11.51 17.83 6.61
CA ASP A 77 -11.44 17.75 8.07
C ASP A 77 -10.67 16.51 8.57
N ASP A 78 -9.74 16.00 7.75
CA ASP A 78 -9.04 14.73 8.00
C ASP A 78 -7.52 14.93 8.05
N SER A 79 -6.78 13.91 8.48
CA SER A 79 -5.31 13.91 8.43
C SER A 79 -4.78 13.59 7.03
N ILE A 80 -3.50 13.86 6.77
CA ILE A 80 -2.80 13.44 5.54
C ILE A 80 -2.80 11.92 5.31
N HIS A 81 -2.99 11.13 6.37
CA HIS A 81 -3.08 9.67 6.29
C HIS A 81 -4.53 9.15 6.24
N GLY A 82 -5.46 10.08 6.36
CA GLY A 82 -6.89 9.90 6.43
C GLY A 82 -7.54 9.34 5.18
N GLY A 83 -8.75 8.82 5.35
CA GLY A 83 -9.54 8.25 4.28
C GLY A 83 -9.97 9.31 3.25
N THR A 84 -10.28 10.52 3.72
CA THR A 84 -10.68 11.64 2.89
C THR A 84 -9.49 12.15 2.07
N TYR A 85 -8.31 12.27 2.69
CA TYR A 85 -7.08 12.66 1.98
C TYR A 85 -6.73 11.68 0.85
N LYS A 86 -6.70 10.37 1.15
CA LYS A 86 -6.44 9.33 0.14
C LYS A 86 -7.46 9.31 -0.99
N LYS A 87 -8.72 9.63 -0.70
CA LYS A 87 -9.80 9.76 -1.70
C LYS A 87 -9.54 10.95 -2.64
N ILE A 88 -9.16 12.09 -2.08
CA ILE A 88 -8.82 13.29 -2.85
C ILE A 88 -7.58 13.03 -3.73
N GLU A 89 -6.51 12.44 -3.19
CA GLU A 89 -5.30 12.07 -3.94
C GLU A 89 -5.58 11.10 -5.10
N THR A 90 -6.45 10.12 -4.88
CA THR A 90 -6.86 9.19 -5.93
C THR A 90 -7.60 9.91 -7.05
N LYS A 91 -8.50 10.85 -6.73
CA LYS A 91 -9.22 11.65 -7.70
C LYS A 91 -8.29 12.60 -8.46
N PHE A 92 -7.29 13.21 -7.81
CA PHE A 92 -6.26 13.96 -8.52
C PHE A 92 -5.52 13.09 -9.54
N SER A 93 -5.08 11.90 -9.14
CA SER A 93 -4.40 10.96 -10.04
C SER A 93 -5.25 10.60 -11.27
N HIS A 94 -6.56 10.42 -11.07
CA HIS A 94 -7.51 10.12 -12.14
C HIS A 94 -7.64 11.30 -13.12
N VAL A 95 -7.84 12.51 -12.62
CA VAL A 95 -7.96 13.71 -13.46
C VAL A 95 -6.66 13.99 -14.22
N GLU A 96 -5.50 13.86 -13.56
CA GLU A 96 -4.19 14.01 -14.22
C GLU A 96 -3.98 12.99 -15.34
N GLY A 97 -4.41 11.74 -15.12
CA GLY A 97 -4.39 10.70 -16.14
C GLY A 97 -5.26 11.04 -17.35
N ARG A 98 -6.43 11.65 -17.11
CA ARG A 98 -7.36 12.11 -18.14
C ARG A 98 -6.83 13.30 -18.93
N ILE A 99 -6.23 14.29 -18.25
CA ILE A 99 -5.58 15.45 -18.89
C ILE A 99 -4.42 15.01 -19.80
N LYS A 100 -3.59 14.05 -19.36
CA LYS A 100 -2.50 13.53 -20.19
C LYS A 100 -2.98 12.95 -21.53
N ARG A 101 -4.23 12.47 -21.59
CA ARG A 101 -4.85 11.89 -22.79
C ARG A 101 -5.55 12.92 -23.67
N LEU A 102 -5.76 14.15 -23.18
CA LEU A 102 -6.34 15.24 -23.97
C LEU A 102 -5.37 15.82 -25.03
N ILE A 103 -4.10 15.46 -24.97
CA ILE A 103 -3.05 16.13 -25.75
C ILE A 103 -2.92 15.49 -27.13
N GLU A 104 -3.53 16.15 -28.13
CA GLU A 104 -3.26 15.95 -29.57
C GLU A 104 -3.97 17.06 -30.41
N ASP A 105 -3.77 18.35 -30.10
CA ASP A 105 -3.94 19.48 -31.06
C ASP A 105 -3.55 20.85 -30.46
N ALA A 106 -3.22 21.85 -31.29
CA ALA A 106 -2.76 23.19 -30.88
C ALA A 106 -3.81 24.02 -30.10
N ASN A 107 -5.11 23.84 -30.39
CA ASN A 107 -6.22 24.48 -29.67
C ASN A 107 -6.48 23.89 -28.28
N ARG A 108 -5.88 22.74 -27.95
CA ARG A 108 -6.13 22.01 -26.68
C ARG A 108 -5.22 22.47 -25.55
N THR A 109 -4.21 23.29 -25.86
CA THR A 109 -3.17 23.75 -24.93
C THR A 109 -3.72 24.67 -23.82
N GLU A 110 -4.59 25.62 -24.17
CA GLU A 110 -5.16 26.57 -23.19
C GLU A 110 -6.07 25.87 -22.17
N THR A 111 -6.90 24.92 -22.61
CA THR A 111 -7.78 24.15 -21.72
C THR A 111 -6.98 23.23 -20.79
N VAL A 112 -5.91 22.62 -21.29
CA VAL A 112 -4.98 21.81 -20.46
C VAL A 112 -4.30 22.69 -19.41
N ASP A 113 -3.88 23.90 -19.78
CA ASP A 113 -3.28 24.85 -18.85
C ASP A 113 -4.27 25.30 -17.77
N GLU A 114 -5.53 25.57 -18.15
CA GLU A 114 -6.62 25.88 -17.21
C GLU A 114 -6.78 24.78 -16.15
N PHE A 115 -6.91 23.52 -16.60
CA PHE A 115 -7.07 22.37 -15.69
C PHE A 115 -5.84 22.15 -14.81
N THR A 116 -4.64 22.28 -15.37
CA THR A 116 -3.39 22.10 -14.63
C THR A 116 -3.24 23.16 -13.53
N ARG A 117 -3.61 24.42 -13.81
CA ARG A 117 -3.65 25.50 -12.81
C ARG A 117 -4.67 25.20 -11.72
N ARG A 118 -5.86 24.72 -12.10
CA ARG A 118 -6.91 24.40 -11.12
C ARG A 118 -6.51 23.25 -10.20
N ILE A 119 -5.92 22.18 -10.73
CA ILE A 119 -5.37 21.07 -9.92
C ILE A 119 -4.32 21.58 -8.94
N SER A 120 -3.36 22.38 -9.43
CA SER A 120 -2.29 22.93 -8.59
C SER A 120 -2.86 23.78 -7.45
N SER A 121 -3.86 24.62 -7.74
CA SER A 121 -4.55 25.42 -6.73
C SER A 121 -5.23 24.54 -5.67
N LEU A 122 -5.96 23.49 -6.08
CA LEU A 122 -6.63 22.58 -5.15
C LEU A 122 -5.64 21.76 -4.30
N LYS A 123 -4.52 21.31 -4.88
CA LYS A 123 -3.45 20.61 -4.13
C LYS A 123 -2.83 21.50 -3.06
N ASN A 124 -2.59 22.78 -3.38
CA ASN A 124 -2.07 23.74 -2.42
C ASN A 124 -3.07 24.00 -1.27
N LEU A 125 -4.36 24.09 -1.59
CA LEU A 125 -5.43 24.23 -0.59
C LEU A 125 -5.51 22.99 0.31
N LEU A 126 -5.48 21.78 -0.25
CA LEU A 126 -5.46 20.54 0.52
C LEU A 126 -4.26 20.47 1.46
N THR A 127 -3.08 20.82 0.97
CA THR A 127 -1.85 20.85 1.79
C THR A 127 -2.00 21.83 2.95
N SER A 128 -2.56 23.01 2.69
CA SER A 128 -2.80 24.03 3.72
C SER A 128 -3.86 23.59 4.73
N ALA A 129 -4.95 22.95 4.28
CA ALA A 129 -6.01 22.43 5.14
C ALA A 129 -5.50 21.28 6.03
N SER A 130 -4.70 20.38 5.46
CA SER A 130 -4.08 19.27 6.20
C SER A 130 -3.14 19.77 7.30
N LYS A 131 -2.32 20.77 6.99
CA LYS A 131 -1.45 21.39 8.00
C LYS A 131 -2.25 22.05 9.12
N LYS A 132 -3.32 22.79 8.80
CA LYS A 132 -4.21 23.41 9.80
C LYS A 132 -4.88 22.38 10.71
N PHE A 133 -5.27 21.24 10.14
CA PHE A 133 -5.86 20.14 10.89
C PHE A 133 -4.84 19.53 11.87
N GLU A 134 -3.61 19.23 11.42
CA GLU A 134 -2.53 18.74 12.27
C GLU A 134 -2.14 19.74 13.37
N ASP A 135 -2.01 21.03 13.03
CA ASP A 135 -1.71 22.10 13.99
C ASP A 135 -2.83 22.20 15.05
N SER A 136 -4.08 21.98 14.66
CA SER A 136 -5.23 21.99 15.58
C SER A 136 -5.25 20.78 16.52
N LEU A 137 -4.74 19.61 16.09
CA LEU A 137 -4.58 18.44 16.96
C LEU A 137 -3.52 18.65 18.04
N LEU A 138 -2.42 19.33 17.72
CA LEU A 138 -1.30 19.58 18.65
C LEU A 138 -1.61 20.62 19.75
N LEU A 139 -2.65 21.43 19.57
CA LEU A 139 -3.04 22.46 20.53
C LEU A 139 -3.99 21.96 21.62
N VAL A 140 -4.54 20.75 21.49
CA VAL A 140 -5.49 20.16 22.48
C VAL A 140 -4.75 19.50 23.66
N ASP A 141 -3.46 19.21 23.54
CA ASP A 141 -2.68 18.44 24.54
C ASP A 141 -2.06 19.25 25.71
N LYS A 142 -2.37 20.55 25.85
CA LYS A 142 -1.64 21.40 26.83
C LYS A 142 -2.36 21.76 28.13
N ASP A 143 -3.67 21.55 28.27
CA ASP A 143 -4.39 22.11 29.44
C ASP A 143 -5.30 21.16 30.22
N ASP A 144 -5.36 19.84 29.96
CA ASP A 144 -6.22 18.96 30.77
C ASP A 144 -5.57 17.62 31.14
N GLU A 145 -5.14 17.54 32.40
CA GLU A 145 -4.55 16.37 33.05
C GLU A 145 -5.56 15.23 33.35
N ASN A 146 -6.78 15.24 32.78
CA ASN A 146 -7.82 14.29 33.23
C ASN A 146 -8.85 13.80 32.19
N ALA A 147 -8.50 13.72 30.91
CA ALA A 147 -9.41 13.22 29.86
C ALA A 147 -8.94 11.91 29.18
N ASN A 148 -8.43 10.96 29.96
CA ASN A 148 -8.41 9.56 29.54
C ASN A 148 -9.85 9.02 29.62
N LEU A 149 -10.68 9.26 28.59
CA LEU A 149 -11.92 8.53 28.25
C LEU A 149 -12.70 9.32 27.18
N ALA A 150 -12.34 9.16 25.90
CA ALA A 150 -13.25 9.20 24.73
C ALA A 150 -12.46 9.40 23.43
N LEU A 151 -11.56 8.48 23.10
CA LEU A 151 -11.06 8.35 21.74
C LEU A 151 -10.93 6.87 21.39
N GLU A 152 -12.08 6.21 21.29
CA GLU A 152 -12.14 4.90 20.66
C GLU A 152 -13.11 4.91 19.47
N SER A 153 -12.56 4.38 18.37
CA SER A 153 -13.14 4.14 17.04
C SER A 153 -13.06 5.38 16.12
N TRP A 154 -12.39 5.34 14.96
CA TRP A 154 -12.25 4.22 14.03
C TRP A 154 -10.87 4.14 13.34
N SER A 155 -10.21 2.99 13.50
CA SER A 155 -9.26 2.33 12.56
C SER A 155 -7.89 2.96 12.25
N GLU A 156 -7.14 3.33 13.29
CA GLU A 156 -5.73 2.94 13.32
C GLU A 156 -5.69 1.44 13.66
N ILE A 157 -4.99 0.62 12.87
CA ILE A 157 -4.58 -0.70 13.35
C ILE A 157 -3.62 -0.40 14.50
N LYS A 158 -4.13 -0.39 15.74
CA LYS A 158 -3.30 -0.24 16.94
C LYS A 158 -2.13 -1.21 16.77
N PRO A 159 -0.87 -0.75 16.81
CA PRO A 159 0.27 -1.62 16.58
C PRO A 159 0.21 -2.75 17.61
N ILE A 160 -0.14 -3.94 17.14
CA ILE A 160 -0.17 -5.12 17.98
C ILE A 160 1.30 -5.43 18.25
N PRO A 161 1.79 -5.36 19.49
CA PRO A 161 3.20 -5.59 19.75
C PRO A 161 3.55 -7.06 19.46
N PRO A 162 4.82 -7.36 19.12
CA PRO A 162 5.31 -8.71 18.84
C PRO A 162 4.90 -9.79 19.84
N ASN A 163 4.74 -9.45 21.12
CA ASN A 163 4.26 -10.37 22.16
C ASN A 163 2.87 -10.98 21.89
N LYS A 164 2.02 -10.33 21.10
CA LYS A 164 0.66 -10.76 20.75
C LYS A 164 0.57 -11.40 19.36
N TRP A 165 1.71 -11.66 18.71
CA TRP A 165 1.74 -12.21 17.36
C TRP A 165 1.52 -13.73 17.33
N ASN A 166 1.58 -14.41 18.48
CA ASN A 166 1.62 -15.88 18.57
C ASN A 166 2.67 -16.49 17.63
N LEU A 167 3.78 -15.75 17.41
CA LEU A 167 4.92 -16.20 16.63
C LEU A 167 6.11 -16.34 17.58
N LYS A 168 6.70 -17.53 17.59
CA LYS A 168 7.88 -17.85 18.38
C LYS A 168 8.87 -18.65 17.55
N PHE A 169 10.14 -18.34 17.71
CA PHE A 169 11.25 -19.08 17.11
C PHE A 169 12.08 -19.73 18.22
N SER A 170 12.18 -21.06 18.19
CA SER A 170 12.92 -21.83 19.21
C SER A 170 14.38 -22.10 18.82
N GLY A 171 14.71 -22.03 17.53
CA GLY A 171 16.03 -22.38 16.99
C GLY A 171 16.26 -23.88 16.83
N ASP A 172 15.23 -24.72 16.98
CA ASP A 172 15.33 -26.16 16.78
C ASP A 172 15.02 -26.57 15.32
N LYS A 173 15.68 -27.63 14.84
CA LYS A 173 15.49 -28.17 13.47
C LYS A 173 14.08 -28.70 13.17
N LEU A 174 13.27 -28.91 14.21
CA LEU A 174 11.87 -29.35 14.12
C LEU A 174 10.88 -28.17 14.08
N SER A 175 11.36 -26.95 14.39
CA SER A 175 10.58 -25.73 14.33
C SER A 175 10.66 -25.08 12.94
N ILE A 176 9.94 -23.98 12.75
CA ILE A 176 10.00 -23.18 11.51
C ILE A 176 11.45 -22.82 11.17
N SER A 177 11.81 -22.82 9.89
CA SER A 177 13.15 -22.41 9.46
C SER A 177 13.37 -20.91 9.74
N VAL A 178 14.63 -20.50 9.93
CA VAL A 178 14.96 -19.09 10.17
C VAL A 178 14.46 -18.17 9.04
N SER A 179 14.54 -18.62 7.79
CA SER A 179 14.02 -17.87 6.63
C SER A 179 12.50 -17.71 6.68
N ALA A 180 11.76 -18.80 6.94
CA ALA A 180 10.30 -18.75 7.03
C ALA A 180 9.83 -17.93 8.24
N PHE A 181 10.57 -17.99 9.35
CA PHE A 181 10.33 -17.15 10.52
C PHE A 181 10.49 -15.66 10.19
N LEU A 182 11.60 -15.26 9.58
CA LEU A 182 11.87 -13.86 9.23
C LEU A 182 10.86 -13.30 8.22
N GLU A 183 10.47 -14.11 7.24
CA GLU A 183 9.41 -13.75 6.29
C GLU A 183 8.09 -13.52 7.02
N ARG A 184 7.72 -14.43 7.92
CA ARG A 184 6.50 -14.30 8.73
C ARG A 184 6.54 -13.08 9.66
N VAL A 185 7.70 -12.75 10.24
CA VAL A 185 7.88 -11.54 11.04
C VAL A 185 7.61 -10.28 10.21
N GLU A 186 8.12 -10.21 8.98
CA GLU A 186 7.93 -9.05 8.12
C GLU A 186 6.47 -8.90 7.65
N GLU A 187 5.81 -10.01 7.31
CA GLU A 187 4.37 -10.01 7.02
C GLU A 187 3.55 -9.43 8.19
N LEU A 188 3.84 -9.88 9.42
CA LEU A 188 3.12 -9.43 10.61
C LEU A 188 3.45 -7.98 10.96
N ARG A 189 4.70 -7.56 10.76
CA ARG A 189 5.14 -6.17 10.93
C ARG A 189 4.36 -5.23 10.01
N ILE A 190 4.27 -5.56 8.71
CA ILE A 190 3.51 -4.79 7.73
C ILE A 190 2.02 -4.80 8.08
N ALA A 191 1.45 -5.97 8.37
CA ALA A 191 0.02 -6.12 8.66
C ALA A 191 -0.43 -5.40 9.94
N ARG A 192 0.49 -5.20 10.90
CA ARG A 192 0.22 -4.57 12.20
C ARG A 192 0.84 -3.18 12.33
N ASN A 193 1.38 -2.63 11.25
CA ASN A 193 2.00 -1.31 11.20
C ASN A 193 3.06 -1.07 12.31
N VAL A 194 3.92 -2.08 12.54
CA VAL A 194 4.97 -1.99 13.56
C VAL A 194 6.25 -1.41 12.94
N SER A 195 6.85 -0.40 13.57
CA SER A 195 8.14 0.14 13.12
C SER A 195 9.28 -0.83 13.39
N TYR A 196 10.39 -0.73 12.66
CA TYR A 196 11.58 -1.54 12.92
C TYR A 196 12.15 -1.29 14.32
N ASP A 197 12.06 -0.07 14.84
CA ASP A 197 12.50 0.26 16.20
C ASP A 197 11.65 -0.46 17.27
N MET A 198 10.32 -0.46 17.09
CA MET A 198 9.42 -1.19 17.99
C MET A 198 9.66 -2.69 17.91
N LEU A 199 9.81 -3.22 16.69
CA LEU A 199 10.10 -4.63 16.44
C LEU A 199 11.40 -5.06 17.11
N TYR A 200 12.46 -4.26 17.00
CA TYR A 200 13.74 -4.54 17.64
C TYR A 200 13.65 -4.48 19.17
N ASN A 201 13.03 -3.45 19.72
CA ASN A 201 12.89 -3.28 21.17
C ASN A 201 12.07 -4.40 21.83
N SER A 202 11.14 -5.01 21.09
CA SER A 202 10.31 -6.14 21.53
C SER A 202 10.67 -7.47 20.87
N ALA A 203 11.84 -7.55 20.22
CA ALA A 203 12.30 -8.75 19.52
C ALA A 203 12.47 -9.94 20.47
N VAL A 204 12.77 -9.70 21.75
CA VAL A 204 12.88 -10.75 22.78
C VAL A 204 11.61 -11.60 22.88
N ASP A 205 10.45 -11.01 22.59
CA ASP A 205 9.16 -11.69 22.64
C ASP A 205 8.93 -12.62 21.44
N LEU A 206 9.76 -12.59 20.42
CA LEU A 206 9.67 -13.48 19.27
C LEU A 206 10.52 -14.74 19.43
N PHE A 207 11.35 -14.83 20.47
CA PHE A 207 12.26 -15.94 20.69
C PHE A 207 11.85 -16.79 21.89
N GLU A 208 12.12 -18.09 21.79
CA GLU A 208 12.01 -19.05 22.88
C GLU A 208 13.14 -20.08 22.79
N GLY A 209 13.24 -21.00 23.76
CA GLY A 209 14.21 -22.10 23.71
C GLY A 209 15.66 -21.64 23.49
N LYS A 210 16.35 -22.26 22.54
CA LYS A 210 17.77 -22.00 22.24
C LYS A 210 17.99 -20.63 21.60
N ALA A 211 17.07 -20.21 20.73
CA ALA A 211 17.14 -18.90 20.09
C ALA A 211 17.04 -17.75 21.10
N LEU A 212 16.28 -17.90 22.19
CA LEU A 212 16.21 -16.89 23.24
C LEU A 212 17.53 -16.77 24.03
N VAL A 213 18.20 -17.88 24.31
CA VAL A 213 19.50 -17.89 24.98
C VAL A 213 20.55 -17.20 24.10
N TRP A 214 20.57 -17.54 22.80
CA TRP A 214 21.40 -16.89 21.81
C TRP A 214 21.11 -15.38 21.73
N PHE A 215 19.84 -14.98 21.60
CA PHE A 215 19.46 -13.57 21.50
C PHE A 215 19.96 -12.75 22.70
N ARG A 216 19.88 -13.30 23.92
CA ARG A 216 20.38 -12.62 25.14
C ARG A 216 21.89 -12.40 25.13
N ALA A 217 22.66 -13.31 24.51
CA ALA A 217 24.12 -13.18 24.41
C ALA A 217 24.55 -12.16 23.36
N TYR A 218 23.78 -12.04 22.27
CA TYR A 218 24.12 -11.17 21.13
C TYR A 218 23.39 -9.81 21.15
N LYS A 219 22.41 -9.60 22.04
CA LYS A 219 21.64 -8.35 22.12
C LYS A 219 22.50 -7.09 22.30
N SER A 220 23.61 -7.18 23.02
CA SER A 220 24.52 -6.04 23.23
C SER A 220 25.45 -5.76 22.05
N LEU A 221 25.52 -6.67 21.08
CA LEU A 221 26.37 -6.56 19.88
C LEU A 221 25.63 -5.98 18.68
N VAL A 222 24.31 -5.78 18.81
CA VAL A 222 23.42 -5.44 17.71
C VAL A 222 22.70 -4.14 18.05
N SER A 223 22.57 -3.23 17.07
CA SER A 223 21.91 -1.94 17.27
C SER A 223 20.58 -1.82 16.55
N ASP A 224 20.33 -2.64 15.54
CA ASP A 224 19.12 -2.60 14.73
C ASP A 224 18.57 -4.00 14.36
N TRP A 225 17.38 -4.01 13.77
CA TRP A 225 16.74 -5.25 13.33
C TRP A 225 17.47 -5.92 12.16
N ASP A 226 18.11 -5.16 11.26
CA ASP A 226 18.77 -5.70 10.07
C ASP A 226 20.02 -6.50 10.43
N GLU A 227 20.88 -5.95 11.28
CA GLU A 227 22.02 -6.62 11.90
C GLU A 227 21.59 -7.88 12.67
N LEU A 228 20.47 -7.80 13.40
CA LEU A 228 19.92 -8.96 14.10
C LEU A 228 19.55 -10.08 13.12
N THR A 229 18.89 -9.75 12.00
CA THR A 229 18.50 -10.77 11.01
C THR A 229 19.69 -11.43 10.34
N LYS A 230 20.79 -10.70 10.10
CA LYS A 230 22.03 -11.24 9.53
C LYS A 230 22.66 -12.27 10.46
N LEU A 231 22.85 -11.90 11.72
CA LEU A 231 23.41 -12.82 12.73
C LEU A 231 22.52 -14.04 12.98
N LEU A 232 21.19 -13.84 12.94
CA LEU A 232 20.24 -14.94 13.11
C LEU A 232 20.34 -15.93 11.94
N ARG A 233 20.55 -15.44 10.71
CA ARG A 233 20.80 -16.28 9.54
C ARG A 233 22.15 -17.00 9.69
N ASP A 234 23.21 -16.32 10.08
CA ASP A 234 24.53 -16.95 10.21
C ASP A 234 24.55 -18.09 11.24
N GLU A 235 23.80 -17.97 12.34
CA GLU A 235 23.73 -19.01 13.38
C GLU A 235 22.77 -20.16 13.05
N PHE A 236 21.56 -19.85 12.56
CA PHE A 236 20.47 -20.83 12.46
C PHE A 236 20.18 -21.29 11.02
N GLN A 237 20.80 -20.70 10.01
CA GLN A 237 20.66 -21.15 8.63
C GLN A 237 21.65 -22.28 8.34
N PRO A 238 21.19 -23.41 7.77
CA PRO A 238 22.11 -24.47 7.34
C PRO A 238 23.12 -23.96 6.30
N HIS A 239 24.39 -24.34 6.41
CA HIS A 239 25.42 -23.98 5.43
C HIS A 239 25.09 -24.41 3.99
N ASP A 240 24.31 -25.47 3.83
CA ASP A 240 23.85 -25.99 2.52
C ASP A 240 22.50 -25.42 2.07
N TYR A 241 21.96 -24.41 2.75
CA TYR A 241 20.65 -23.85 2.45
C TYR A 241 20.51 -23.36 1.01
N ASN A 242 21.50 -22.61 0.52
CA ASN A 242 21.47 -22.07 -0.85
C ASN A 242 21.54 -23.19 -1.90
N GLU A 243 22.32 -24.24 -1.64
CA GLU A 243 22.43 -25.40 -2.53
C GLU A 243 21.14 -26.22 -2.56
N LYS A 244 20.51 -26.41 -1.40
CA LYS A 244 19.19 -27.06 -1.27
C LYS A 244 18.10 -26.26 -1.96
N LEU A 245 18.07 -24.95 -1.76
CA LEU A 245 17.09 -24.06 -2.39
C LEU A 245 17.22 -24.09 -3.92
N LEU A 246 18.44 -23.99 -4.44
CA LEU A 246 18.69 -24.10 -5.88
C LEU A 246 18.32 -25.49 -6.43
N SER A 247 18.57 -26.54 -5.67
CA SER A 247 18.18 -27.91 -6.05
C SER A 247 16.66 -28.09 -6.04
N GLU A 248 15.97 -27.50 -5.08
CA GLU A 248 14.51 -27.51 -4.99
C GLU A 248 13.89 -26.76 -6.17
N ILE A 249 14.37 -25.55 -6.49
CA ILE A 249 13.90 -24.78 -7.65
C ILE A 249 14.12 -25.54 -8.96
N LYS A 250 15.29 -26.18 -9.13
CA LYS A 250 15.61 -26.94 -10.35
C LYS A 250 14.75 -28.18 -10.53
N ASN A 251 14.42 -28.86 -9.43
CA ASN A 251 13.70 -30.13 -9.46
C ASN A 251 12.18 -29.96 -9.31
N ARG A 252 11.70 -28.76 -8.97
CA ARG A 252 10.28 -28.48 -8.81
C ARG A 252 9.58 -28.54 -10.17
N THR A 253 8.55 -29.37 -10.24
CA THR A 253 7.64 -29.50 -11.39
C THR A 253 6.21 -29.27 -10.91
N GLN A 254 5.36 -28.74 -11.79
CA GLN A 254 3.97 -28.46 -11.43
C GLN A 254 3.25 -29.76 -11.05
N GLY A 255 2.62 -29.77 -9.88
CA GLY A 255 1.82 -30.91 -9.43
C GLY A 255 0.55 -31.10 -10.26
N PRO A 256 -0.01 -32.33 -10.31
CA PRO A 256 -1.20 -32.64 -11.13
C PRO A 256 -2.45 -31.82 -10.75
N ASP A 257 -2.58 -31.44 -9.47
CA ASP A 257 -3.68 -30.63 -8.94
C ASP A 257 -3.24 -29.19 -8.57
N GLU A 258 -1.99 -28.82 -8.88
CA GLU A 258 -1.45 -27.50 -8.56
C GLU A 258 -1.79 -26.52 -9.69
N SER A 259 -2.51 -25.45 -9.36
CA SER A 259 -2.76 -24.39 -10.34
C SER A 259 -1.44 -23.71 -10.74
N ILE A 260 -1.34 -23.30 -12.01
CA ILE A 260 -0.13 -22.64 -12.51
C ILE A 260 0.22 -21.36 -11.73
N GLY A 261 -0.79 -20.67 -11.19
CA GLY A 261 -0.59 -19.48 -10.35
C GLY A 261 0.09 -19.80 -9.03
N VAL A 262 -0.21 -20.96 -8.43
CA VAL A 262 0.45 -21.42 -7.19
C VAL A 262 1.85 -21.94 -7.50
N TYR A 263 1.99 -22.71 -8.58
CA TYR A 263 3.29 -23.24 -9.01
C TYR A 263 4.35 -22.16 -9.22
N VAL A 264 4.00 -21.06 -9.90
CA VAL A 264 4.90 -19.93 -10.15
C VAL A 264 5.15 -19.08 -8.90
N ALA A 265 4.26 -19.09 -7.91
CA ALA A 265 4.37 -18.26 -6.71
C ALA A 265 5.26 -18.87 -5.61
N VAL A 266 5.53 -20.17 -5.68
CA VAL A 266 6.34 -20.93 -4.70
C VAL A 266 7.81 -21.02 -5.14
N VAL A 267 8.14 -20.58 -6.36
CA VAL A 267 9.49 -20.52 -6.94
C VAL A 267 10.08 -19.13 -6.76
#